data_AF-Q9KDW3-F1
#
_entry.id   AF-Q9KDW3-F1
#
_cell.length_a   1.000
_cell.length_b   1.000
_cell.length_c   1.000
_cell.angle_alpha   90.00
_cell.angle_beta   90.00
_cell.angle_gamma   90.00
#
_symmetry.space_group_name_H-M   'P 1'
#
loop_
_entity.id
_entity.type
_entity.pdbx_description
1 polymer ?
#
loop_
_entity_poly.entity_id
_entity_poly.type
_entity_poly.pdbx_seq_one_letter_code
_entity_poly.pdbx_strand_id
1 'polypeptide(L)'
;MQKQLRQIAADMQLEEHYHTLEKALLALYFHKNCPTKSLAHTTNLPIPIVSAMKKEFSKRGWGKHSLTKKGQLAVSQYFQLSDADAELYRQLTTDATFRTEWIKKNVSELSAIYNARPTANVRIDQAKCTV
;
A
#
# COMPACT_ATOMS: atom_id res chain seq x y z
N MET A 1 -8.72 -7.62 -10.93
CA MET A 1 -8.56 -6.23 -10.44
C MET A 1 -7.46 -5.47 -11.18
N GLN A 2 -6.24 -6.01 -11.32
CA GLN A 2 -5.12 -5.34 -12.03
C GLN A 2 -5.48 -4.74 -13.39
N LYS A 3 -6.15 -5.50 -14.28
CA LYS A 3 -6.63 -4.97 -15.59
C LYS A 3 -7.53 -3.74 -15.44
N GLN A 4 -8.40 -3.73 -14.44
CA GLN A 4 -9.29 -2.60 -14.16
C GLN A 4 -8.52 -1.40 -13.60
N LEU A 5 -7.51 -1.61 -12.76
CA LEU A 5 -6.63 -0.54 -12.27
C LEU A 5 -5.81 0.09 -13.39
N ARG A 6 -5.27 -0.73 -14.31
CA ARG A 6 -4.60 -0.23 -15.52
C ARG A 6 -5.54 0.60 -16.39
N GLN A 7 -6.78 0.15 -16.56
CA GLN A 7 -7.79 0.92 -17.28
C GLN A 7 -8.08 2.26 -16.59
N ILE A 8 -8.27 2.28 -15.27
CA ILE A 8 -8.48 3.53 -14.51
C ILE A 8 -7.30 4.49 -14.71
N ALA A 9 -6.06 3.98 -14.62
CA ALA A 9 -4.87 4.80 -14.81
C ALA A 9 -4.85 5.43 -16.21
N ALA A 10 -5.19 4.66 -17.24
CA ALA A 10 -5.32 5.16 -18.60
C ALA A 10 -6.46 6.19 -18.76
N ASP A 11 -7.65 5.90 -18.21
CA ASP A 11 -8.82 6.79 -18.24
C ASP A 11 -8.51 8.14 -17.55
N MET A 12 -7.65 8.12 -16.53
CA MET A 12 -7.23 9.29 -15.77
C MET A 12 -5.99 9.99 -16.35
N GLN A 13 -5.35 9.41 -17.38
CA GLN A 13 -4.06 9.85 -17.90
C GLN A 13 -3.00 10.02 -16.79
N LEU A 14 -3.01 9.10 -15.83
CA LEU A 14 -2.02 9.08 -14.75
C LEU A 14 -0.65 8.75 -15.35
N GLU A 15 0.29 9.72 -15.28
CA GLU A 15 1.70 9.49 -15.58
C GLU A 15 2.29 8.43 -14.64
N GLU A 16 1.81 8.40 -13.39
CA GLU A 16 2.17 7.39 -12.42
C GLU A 16 1.52 6.03 -12.74
N HIS A 17 2.28 4.94 -12.58
CA HIS A 17 1.76 3.59 -12.72
C HIS A 17 0.55 3.33 -11.81
N TYR A 18 -0.31 2.38 -12.21
CA TYR A 18 -1.53 1.99 -11.50
C TYR A 18 -1.31 1.60 -10.02
N HIS A 19 -0.06 1.40 -9.58
CA HIS A 19 0.35 1.22 -8.18
C HIS A 19 -0.08 2.37 -7.26
N THR A 20 -0.23 3.59 -7.77
CA THR A 20 -0.74 4.69 -6.96
C THR A 20 -2.22 4.46 -6.59
N LEU A 21 -3.02 3.86 -7.48
CA LEU A 21 -4.40 3.47 -7.19
C LEU A 21 -4.44 2.36 -6.13
N GLU A 22 -3.46 1.46 -6.14
CA GLU A 22 -3.33 0.38 -5.15
C GLU A 22 -3.13 0.93 -3.74
N LYS A 23 -2.24 1.91 -3.57
CA LYS A 23 -2.05 2.61 -2.29
C LYS A 23 -3.34 3.25 -1.78
N ALA A 24 -4.08 3.92 -2.68
CA ALA A 24 -5.35 4.54 -2.32
C ALA A 24 -6.39 3.51 -1.87
N LEU A 25 -6.45 2.35 -2.52
CA LEU A 25 -7.39 1.27 -2.18
C LEU A 25 -7.03 0.59 -0.86
N LEU A 26 -5.75 0.36 -0.58
CA LEU A 26 -5.29 -0.14 0.72
C LEU A 26 -5.64 0.83 1.85
N ALA A 27 -5.40 2.13 1.64
CA ALA A 27 -5.77 3.15 2.62
C ALA A 27 -7.30 3.17 2.86
N LEU A 28 -8.12 3.07 1.82
CA LEU A 28 -9.59 2.97 1.95
C LEU A 28 -10.05 1.66 2.61
N TYR A 29 -9.27 0.58 2.50
CA TYR A 29 -9.57 -0.70 3.11
C TYR A 29 -9.33 -0.68 4.62
N PHE A 30 -8.17 -0.18 5.05
CA PHE A 30 -7.79 -0.15 6.46
C PHE A 30 -8.34 1.07 7.23
N HIS A 31 -8.59 2.20 6.56
CA HIS A 31 -9.17 3.38 7.18
C HIS A 31 -10.62 3.58 6.75
N LYS A 32 -11.56 3.24 7.64
CA LYS A 32 -12.98 3.53 7.44
C LYS A 32 -13.20 5.04 7.33
N ASN A 33 -14.10 5.45 6.44
CA ASN A 33 -14.53 6.84 6.24
C ASN A 33 -13.40 7.82 5.91
N CYS A 34 -12.40 7.41 5.14
CA CYS A 34 -11.26 8.25 4.77
C CYS A 34 -11.67 9.44 3.88
N PRO A 35 -11.60 10.70 4.37
CA PRO A 35 -11.88 11.89 3.57
C PRO A 35 -10.87 12.07 2.43
N THR A 36 -11.19 12.88 1.43
CA THR A 36 -10.27 13.12 0.29
C THR A 36 -8.95 13.75 0.74
N LYS A 37 -8.99 14.69 1.69
CA LYS A 37 -7.77 15.32 2.25
C LYS A 37 -6.87 14.30 2.96
N SER A 38 -7.45 13.46 3.81
CA SER A 38 -6.69 12.42 4.51
C SER A 38 -6.12 11.40 3.54
N LEU A 39 -6.89 10.98 2.53
CA LEU A 39 -6.40 10.04 1.52
C LEU A 39 -5.25 10.65 0.71
N ALA A 40 -5.35 11.92 0.31
CA ALA A 40 -4.28 12.66 -0.37
C ALA A 40 -3.00 12.73 0.45
N HIS A 41 -3.11 12.99 1.75
CA HIS A 41 -1.99 12.96 2.67
C HIS A 41 -1.37 11.55 2.76
N THR A 42 -2.18 10.50 2.97
CA THR A 42 -1.70 9.11 3.09
C THR A 42 -1.03 8.60 1.82
N THR A 43 -1.53 8.97 0.64
CA THR A 43 -0.96 8.52 -0.64
C THR A 43 0.13 9.43 -1.19
N ASN A 44 0.38 10.58 -0.54
CA ASN A 44 1.25 11.65 -1.03
C ASN A 44 0.88 12.12 -2.46
N LEU A 45 -0.41 12.36 -2.70
CA LEU A 45 -0.92 12.79 -4.01
C LEU A 45 -1.67 14.11 -3.92
N PRO A 46 -1.71 14.90 -5.01
CA PRO A 46 -2.57 16.07 -5.09
C PRO A 46 -4.04 15.72 -4.87
N ILE A 47 -4.76 16.57 -4.11
CA ILE A 47 -6.20 16.43 -3.87
C ILE A 47 -7.02 16.22 -5.16
N PRO A 48 -6.76 16.92 -6.28
CA PRO A 48 -7.50 16.70 -7.53
C PRO A 48 -7.36 15.27 -8.07
N ILE A 49 -6.16 14.70 -7.99
CA ILE A 49 -5.88 13.32 -8.43
C ILE A 49 -6.67 12.34 -7.56
N VAL A 50 -6.62 12.48 -6.24
CA VAL A 50 -7.36 11.61 -5.32
C VAL A 50 -8.87 11.74 -5.50
N SER A 51 -9.37 12.95 -5.76
CA SER A 51 -10.78 13.19 -6.07
C SER A 51 -11.21 12.42 -7.33
N ALA A 52 -10.40 12.48 -8.39
CA ALA A 52 -10.63 11.71 -9.62
C ALA A 52 -10.57 10.19 -9.38
N MET A 53 -9.59 9.69 -8.61
CA MET A 53 -9.50 8.27 -8.24
C MET A 53 -10.76 7.77 -7.56
N LYS A 54 -11.25 8.53 -6.56
CA LYS A 54 -12.49 8.19 -5.83
C LYS A 54 -13.71 8.16 -6.76
N LYS A 55 -13.77 9.04 -7.77
CA LYS A 55 -14.83 9.02 -8.78
C LYS A 55 -14.77 7.73 -9.61
N GLU A 56 -13.57 7.32 -10.04
CA GLU A 56 -13.37 6.08 -10.80
C GLU A 56 -13.67 4.80 -10.01
N PHE A 57 -13.35 4.79 -8.71
CA PHE A 57 -13.74 3.70 -7.81
C PHE A 57 -15.25 3.65 -7.61
N SER A 58 -15.90 4.81 -7.47
CA SER A 58 -17.36 4.90 -7.34
C SER A 58 -18.07 4.37 -8.59
N LYS A 59 -17.60 4.73 -9.80
CA LYS A 59 -18.14 4.21 -11.08
C LYS A 59 -18.13 2.68 -11.16
N ARG A 60 -17.15 2.03 -10.53
CA ARG A 60 -17.00 0.56 -10.50
C ARG A 60 -17.76 -0.11 -9.35
N GLY A 61 -18.39 0.70 -8.49
CA GLY A 61 -19.11 0.25 -7.31
C GLY A 61 -18.20 -0.19 -6.16
N TRP A 62 -16.94 0.26 -6.14
CA TRP A 62 -15.97 -0.10 -5.11
C TRP A 62 -16.05 0.78 -3.87
N GLY A 63 -16.44 2.05 -4.02
CA GLY A 63 -16.60 2.98 -2.90
C GLY A 63 -16.11 4.38 -3.20
N LYS A 64 -16.27 5.29 -2.21
CA LYS A 64 -15.87 6.71 -2.31
C LYS A 64 -15.20 7.22 -1.02
N HIS A 65 -15.94 7.21 0.09
CA HIS A 65 -15.42 7.55 1.43
C HIS A 65 -15.01 6.31 2.21
N SER A 66 -15.73 5.22 1.97
CA SER A 66 -15.44 3.87 2.43
C SER A 66 -15.62 2.92 1.26
N LEU A 67 -14.93 1.78 1.30
CA LEU A 67 -15.20 0.70 0.36
C LEU A 67 -16.59 0.12 0.62
N THR A 68 -17.29 -0.26 -0.45
CA THR A 68 -18.48 -1.11 -0.39
C THR A 68 -18.08 -2.54 -0.03
N LYS A 69 -19.03 -3.43 0.30
CA LYS A 69 -18.74 -4.87 0.47
C LYS A 69 -18.03 -5.47 -0.76
N LYS A 70 -18.48 -5.08 -1.96
CA LYS A 70 -17.85 -5.46 -3.24
C LYS A 70 -16.40 -4.95 -3.32
N GLY A 71 -16.18 -3.69 -2.95
CA GLY A 71 -14.85 -3.09 -2.93
C GLY A 71 -13.92 -3.77 -1.92
N GLN A 72 -14.40 -4.03 -0.71
CA GLN A 72 -13.65 -4.73 0.34
C GLN A 72 -13.23 -6.12 -0.12
N LEU A 73 -14.16 -6.91 -0.67
CA LEU A 73 -13.86 -8.24 -1.18
C LEU A 73 -12.83 -8.19 -2.32
N ALA A 74 -13.01 -7.27 -3.28
CA ALA A 74 -12.10 -7.13 -4.40
C ALA A 74 -10.68 -6.76 -3.95
N VAL A 75 -10.54 -5.80 -3.02
CA VAL A 75 -9.24 -5.38 -2.46
C VAL A 75 -8.62 -6.51 -1.65
N SER A 76 -9.37 -7.15 -0.75
CA SER A 76 -8.90 -8.25 0.08
C SER A 76 -8.37 -9.41 -0.77
N GLN A 77 -9.09 -9.82 -1.80
CA GLN A 77 -8.66 -10.89 -2.71
C GLN A 77 -7.44 -10.49 -3.55
N TYR A 78 -7.40 -9.25 -4.03
CA TYR A 78 -6.31 -8.79 -4.90
C TYR A 78 -4.97 -8.69 -4.16
N PHE A 79 -4.98 -8.21 -2.92
CA PHE A 79 -3.78 -8.09 -2.08
C PHE A 79 -3.56 -9.28 -1.13
N GLN A 80 -4.43 -10.29 -1.17
CA GLN A 80 -4.37 -11.48 -0.31
C GLN A 80 -4.37 -11.12 1.19
N LEU A 81 -5.28 -10.22 1.60
CA LEU A 81 -5.31 -9.63 2.95
C LEU A 81 -6.05 -10.47 4.00
N SER A 82 -6.30 -11.76 3.73
CA SER A 82 -7.07 -12.62 4.65
C SER A 82 -6.47 -12.68 6.05
N ASP A 83 -5.14 -12.67 6.12
CA ASP A 83 -4.36 -12.77 7.36
C ASP A 83 -3.61 -11.46 7.69
N ALA A 84 -3.99 -10.36 7.04
CA ALA A 84 -3.33 -9.07 7.28
C ALA A 84 -3.72 -8.50 8.65
N ASP A 85 -2.72 -8.12 9.44
CA ASP A 85 -2.93 -7.41 10.70
C ASP A 85 -3.34 -5.96 10.44
N ALA A 86 -4.66 -5.73 10.46
CA ALA A 86 -5.24 -4.40 10.26
C ALA A 86 -4.85 -3.40 11.35
N GLU A 87 -4.62 -3.86 12.58
CA GLU A 87 -4.24 -2.98 13.68
C GLU A 87 -2.79 -2.53 13.51
N LEU A 88 -1.89 -3.48 13.20
CA LEU A 88 -0.50 -3.15 12.89
C LEU A 88 -0.41 -2.18 11.70
N TYR A 89 -1.15 -2.43 10.62
CA TYR A 89 -1.18 -1.51 9.48
C TYR A 89 -1.61 -0.09 9.90
N ARG A 90 -2.67 0.02 10.72
CA ARG A 90 -3.18 1.30 11.19
C ARG A 90 -2.14 2.01 12.05
N GLN A 91 -1.53 1.32 13.02
CA GLN A 91 -0.47 1.88 13.87
C GLN A 91 0.72 2.36 13.04
N LEU A 92 1.20 1.54 12.11
CA LEU A 92 2.32 1.89 11.23
C LEU A 92 2.02 3.11 10.34
N THR A 93 0.76 3.32 9.93
CA THR A 93 0.40 4.43 9.02
C THR A 93 0.01 5.71 9.75
N THR A 94 -0.55 5.63 10.96
CA THR A 94 -1.05 6.81 11.68
C THR A 94 -0.20 7.27 12.85
N ASP A 95 0.63 6.41 13.44
CA ASP A 95 1.49 6.75 14.58
C ASP A 95 2.96 6.78 14.17
N ALA A 96 3.53 7.97 14.08
CA ALA A 96 4.91 8.17 13.67
C ALA A 96 5.92 7.64 14.69
N THR A 97 5.60 7.74 15.99
CA THR A 97 6.47 7.27 17.07
C THR A 97 6.50 5.75 17.07
N PHE A 98 5.32 5.12 17.06
CA PHE A 98 5.21 3.66 16.96
C PHE A 98 5.91 3.14 15.70
N ARG A 99 5.68 3.75 14.54
CA ARG A 99 6.34 3.36 13.30
C ARG A 99 7.87 3.41 13.42
N THR A 100 8.42 4.48 14.00
CA THR A 100 9.87 4.64 14.14
C THR A 100 10.46 3.57 15.05
N GLU A 101 9.84 3.33 16.21
CA GLU A 101 10.29 2.29 17.14
C GLU A 101 10.13 0.88 16.56
N TRP A 102 9.04 0.61 15.86
CA TRP A 102 8.80 -0.66 15.19
C TRP A 102 9.87 -0.94 14.11
N ILE A 103 10.19 0.05 13.28
CA ILE A 103 11.25 -0.07 12.26
C ILE A 103 12.60 -0.29 12.94
N LYS A 104 12.94 0.52 13.95
CA LYS A 104 14.21 0.40 14.69
C LYS A 104 14.39 -1.00 15.29
N LYS A 105 13.34 -1.54 15.92
CA LYS A 105 13.34 -2.90 16.46
C LYS A 105 13.59 -3.94 15.38
N ASN A 106 12.82 -3.92 14.29
CA ASN A 106 12.95 -4.89 13.21
C ASN A 106 14.31 -4.80 12.51
N VAL A 107 14.81 -3.59 12.26
CA VAL A 107 16.15 -3.39 11.71
C VAL A 107 17.22 -3.95 12.64
N SER A 108 17.10 -3.75 13.96
CA SER A 108 18.05 -4.30 14.93
C SER A 108 18.07 -5.83 14.90
N GLU A 109 16.90 -6.48 14.89
CA GLU A 109 16.77 -7.94 14.84
C GLU A 109 17.31 -8.51 13.52
N LEU A 110 16.94 -7.90 12.38
CA LEU A 110 17.38 -8.34 11.06
C LEU A 110 18.87 -8.06 10.82
N SER A 111 19.43 -7.00 11.40
CA SER A 111 20.84 -6.66 11.27
C SER A 111 21.75 -7.74 11.85
N ALA A 112 21.34 -8.39 12.95
CA ALA A 112 22.10 -9.50 13.51
C ALA A 112 22.20 -10.67 12.51
N ILE A 113 21.07 -11.04 11.89
CA ILE A 113 21.01 -12.09 10.86
C ILE A 113 21.80 -11.68 9.63
N TYR A 114 21.64 -10.44 9.18
CA TYR A 114 22.35 -9.89 8.04
C TYR A 114 23.87 -9.94 8.25
N ASN A 115 24.35 -9.50 9.41
CA ASN A 115 25.77 -9.49 9.74
C ASN A 115 26.35 -10.90 9.90
N ALA A 116 25.55 -11.86 10.36
CA ALA A 116 25.93 -13.26 10.49
C ALA A 116 25.88 -14.05 9.16
N ARG A 117 25.38 -13.46 8.07
CA ARG A 117 25.18 -14.19 6.81
C ARG A 117 26.52 -14.64 6.18
N PRO A 118 26.55 -15.81 5.51
CA PRO A 118 27.75 -16.30 4.83
C PRO A 118 28.32 -15.32 3.80
N THR A 119 29.62 -15.46 3.53
CA THR A 119 30.27 -14.78 2.39
C THR A 119 29.69 -15.32 1.09
N ALA A 120 29.46 -14.43 0.11
CA ALA A 120 28.95 -14.83 -1.18
C ALA A 120 29.97 -15.70 -1.90
N ASN A 121 29.51 -16.84 -2.42
CA ASN A 121 30.33 -17.70 -3.26
C ASN A 121 30.19 -17.31 -4.74
N VAL A 122 31.15 -16.53 -5.23
CA VAL A 122 31.19 -16.07 -6.63
C VAL A 122 31.30 -17.22 -7.65
N ARG A 123 31.74 -18.42 -7.25
CA ARG A 123 31.84 -19.59 -8.16
C ARG A 123 30.48 -20.14 -8.57
N ILE A 124 29.43 -19.82 -7.81
CA ILE A 124 28.05 -20.17 -8.09
C ILE A 124 27.17 -18.93 -8.29
N ASP A 125 27.81 -17.82 -8.68
CA ASP A 125 27.13 -16.56 -8.98
C ASP A 125 26.26 -16.00 -7.83
N GLN A 126 26.70 -16.24 -6.58
CA GLN A 126 26.07 -15.59 -5.44
C GLN A 126 26.50 -14.13 -5.32
N ALA A 127 25.54 -13.26 -5.03
CA ALA A 127 25.75 -11.86 -4.68
C ALA A 127 25.04 -11.51 -3.36
N LYS A 128 25.51 -10.47 -2.68
CA LYS A 128 24.87 -9.93 -1.47
C LYS A 128 24.03 -8.71 -1.85
N CYS A 129 22.74 -8.71 -1.52
CA CYS A 129 21.93 -7.48 -1.56
C CYS A 129 22.36 -6.51 -0.45
N THR A 130 22.24 -5.20 -0.71
CA THR A 130 22.45 -4.14 0.28
C THR A 130 21.24 -4.00 1.21
N VAL A 131 21.45 -3.40 2.39
CA VAL A 131 20.37 -2.91 3.28
C VAL A 131 19.98 -1.51 2.85
#